data_AF-A0AAE1V2F7-F1
#
_entry.id   AF-A0AAE1V2F7-F1
#
_cell.length_a   1.000
_cell.length_b   1.000
_cell.length_c   1.000
_cell.angle_alpha   90.00
_cell.angle_beta   90.00
_cell.angle_gamma   90.00
#
_symmetry.space_group_name_H-M   'P 1'
#
loop_
_entity.id
_entity.type
_entity.pdbx_description
1 polymer ?
#
loop_
_entity_poly.entity_id
_entity_poly.type
_entity_poly.pdbx_seq_one_letter_code
_entity_poly.pdbx_strand_id
1 'polypeptide(L)'
;MGNKTDIVICAYDDHFLVIATQIGSMGTILHARKEEGVSIHPTFSVSVLLGKRDEPMLVACARQIIEHISNAGSFRSLVLSLGLRDHSLPTLKGIVSAVTENCLCVLIERGALRLKDFREAFSCAAENPWPVKSS
;
A
#
# COMPACT_ATOMS: atom_id res chain seq x y z
N MET A 1 -1.24 -13.92 -18.17
CA MET A 1 0.01 -13.82 -17.40
C MET A 1 -0.10 -12.62 -16.49
N GLY A 2 -0.32 -12.84 -15.20
CA GLY A 2 -0.35 -11.77 -14.20
C GLY A 2 0.98 -11.71 -13.48
N ASN A 3 1.55 -10.52 -13.33
CA ASN A 3 2.74 -10.35 -12.51
C ASN A 3 2.36 -10.61 -11.05
N LYS A 4 3.00 -11.59 -10.41
CA LYS A 4 2.79 -11.86 -8.99
C LYS A 4 3.14 -10.59 -8.21
N THR A 5 2.15 -10.07 -7.50
CA THR A 5 2.29 -8.84 -6.71
C THR A 5 2.13 -9.22 -5.25
N ASP A 6 3.18 -9.04 -4.47
CA ASP A 6 3.16 -9.27 -3.04
C ASP A 6 2.64 -7.99 -2.37
N ILE A 7 1.56 -8.13 -1.60
CA ILE A 7 0.91 -7.02 -0.89
C ILE A 7 1.06 -7.27 0.62
N VAL A 8 1.63 -6.29 1.31
CA VAL A 8 1.78 -6.27 2.77
C VAL A 8 1.03 -5.07 3.31
N ILE A 9 0.21 -5.28 4.34
CA ILE A 9 -0.56 -4.22 5.00
C ILE A 9 -0.24 -4.27 6.48
N CYS A 10 0.21 -3.13 7.02
CA CYS A 10 0.48 -2.94 8.44
C CYS A 10 -0.38 -1.80 8.94
N ALA A 11 -1.06 -2.03 10.06
CA ALA A 11 -1.82 -1.01 10.77
C ALA A 11 -1.01 -0.55 11.98
N TYR A 12 -0.53 0.69 11.95
CA TYR A 12 -0.01 1.39 13.11
C TYR A 12 -1.13 2.22 13.74
N ASP A 13 -0.88 2.75 14.93
CA ASP A 13 -1.87 3.53 15.67
C ASP A 13 -2.21 4.85 14.95
N ASP A 14 -1.23 5.47 14.31
CA ASP A 14 -1.32 6.76 13.62
C ASP A 14 -1.51 6.62 12.09
N HIS A 15 -0.97 5.56 11.48
CA HIS A 15 -1.02 5.37 10.02
C HIS A 15 -1.12 3.91 9.57
N PHE A 16 -1.56 3.70 8.33
CA PHE A 16 -1.45 2.43 7.61
C PHE A 16 -0.21 2.44 6.73
N LEU A 17 0.55 1.36 6.73
CA LEU A 17 1.62 1.11 5.77
C LEU A 17 1.18 0.00 4.83
N VAL A 18 1.16 0.30 3.53
CA VAL A 18 0.84 -0.64 2.47
C VAL A 18 2.03 -0.75 1.55
N ILE A 19 2.51 -1.95 1.30
CA ILE A 19 3.61 -2.23 0.38
C ILE A 19 3.08 -3.18 -0.68
N ALA A 20 3.06 -2.76 -1.94
CA ALA A 20 2.77 -3.62 -3.08
C ALA A 20 4.00 -3.68 -3.99
N THR A 21 4.64 -4.85 -4.07
CA THR A 21 5.86 -5.04 -4.86
C THR A 21 5.79 -6.28 -5.73
N GLN A 22 6.32 -6.17 -6.94
CA GLN A 22 6.49 -7.27 -7.90
C GLN A 22 7.98 -7.59 -8.11
N ILE A 23 8.87 -6.72 -7.65
CA ILE A 23 10.31 -6.77 -7.91
C ILE A 23 11.16 -6.95 -6.66
N GLY A 24 10.52 -7.01 -5.48
CA GLY A 24 11.22 -7.06 -4.19
C GLY A 24 11.88 -5.74 -3.82
N SER A 25 11.45 -4.61 -4.41
CA SER A 25 11.87 -3.26 -4.02
C SER A 25 10.68 -2.39 -3.63
N MET A 26 10.92 -1.35 -2.85
CA MET A 26 9.88 -0.42 -2.38
C MET A 26 9.34 0.49 -3.50
N GLY A 27 10.13 0.76 -4.55
CA GLY A 27 9.73 1.62 -5.67
C GLY A 27 9.33 3.04 -5.24
N THR A 28 8.12 3.48 -5.63
CA THR A 28 7.60 4.81 -5.31
C THR A 28 6.83 4.81 -4.00
N ILE A 29 7.18 5.70 -3.08
CA ILE A 29 6.52 5.86 -1.79
C ILE A 29 5.65 7.12 -1.82
N LEU A 30 4.37 6.95 -1.50
CA LEU A 30 3.38 8.01 -1.40
C LEU A 30 2.84 8.09 0.02
N HIS A 31 2.64 9.29 0.52
CA HIS A 31 1.95 9.55 1.77
C HIS A 31 0.62 10.25 1.46
N ALA A 32 -0.48 9.62 1.87
CA ALA A 32 -1.83 10.12 1.69
C ALA A 32 -2.46 10.37 3.06
N ARG A 33 -3.10 11.52 3.23
CA ARG A 33 -3.80 11.85 4.47
C ARG A 33 -5.09 12.60 4.17
N LYS A 34 -6.03 12.50 5.09
CA LYS A 34 -7.19 13.39 5.12
C LYS A 34 -6.76 14.73 5.70
N GLU A 35 -7.03 15.82 5.00
CA GLU A 35 -6.85 17.18 5.51
C GLU A 35 -8.02 17.48 6.46
N GLU A 36 -7.72 17.88 7.68
CA GLU A 36 -8.70 18.37 8.64
C GLU A 36 -9.00 19.84 8.33
N GLY A 37 -10.02 20.06 7.50
CA GLY A 37 -10.50 21.41 7.13
C GLY A 37 -11.98 21.59 7.43
N VAL A 38 -12.41 22.85 7.61
CA VAL A 38 -13.81 23.29 7.85
C VAL A 38 -14.69 23.15 6.59
N SER A 39 -14.37 22.20 5.70
CA SER A 39 -15.14 21.97 4.48
C SER A 39 -16.07 20.78 4.67
N ILE A 40 -17.28 20.92 4.14
CA ILE A 40 -18.34 19.90 4.13
C ILE A 40 -17.89 18.66 3.29
N HIS A 41 -16.82 18.80 2.50
CA HIS A 41 -16.25 17.74 1.68
C HIS A 41 -14.86 17.31 2.18
N PRO A 42 -14.65 16.01 2.42
CA PRO A 42 -13.36 15.50 2.87
C PRO A 42 -12.30 15.75 1.79
N THR A 43 -11.27 16.51 2.16
CA THR A 43 -10.13 16.79 1.28
C THR A 43 -9.02 15.80 1.57
N PHE A 44 -8.46 15.16 0.54
CA PHE A 44 -7.36 14.21 0.67
C PHE A 44 -6.12 14.76 -0.02
N SER A 45 -5.02 14.87 0.72
CA SER A 45 -3.72 15.26 0.18
C SER A 45 -2.84 14.02 0.01
N VAL A 46 -2.17 13.93 -1.14
CA VAL A 46 -1.22 12.86 -1.47
C VAL A 46 0.10 13.50 -1.86
N SER A 47 1.17 13.10 -1.19
CA SER A 47 2.53 13.58 -1.41
C SER A 47 3.45 12.41 -1.73
N VAL A 48 4.16 12.48 -2.86
CA VAL A 48 5.21 11.50 -3.17
C VAL A 48 6.44 11.80 -2.31
N LEU A 49 6.83 10.86 -1.46
CA LEU A 49 8.00 10.96 -0.58
C LEU A 49 9.28 10.47 -1.27
N LEU A 50 9.17 9.40 -2.07
CA LEU A 50 10.29 8.78 -2.76
C LEU A 50 9.83 8.22 -4.11
N GLY A 51 10.69 8.25 -5.14
CA GLY A 51 10.39 7.71 -6.47
C GLY A 51 10.06 8.79 -7.50
N LYS A 52 9.48 8.39 -8.63
CA LYS A 52 9.14 9.32 -9.72
C LYS A 52 7.90 10.13 -9.35
N ARG A 53 8.02 11.46 -9.43
CA ARG A 53 6.98 12.40 -9.00
C ARG A 53 5.88 12.63 -10.04
N ASP A 54 6.13 12.28 -11.30
CA ASP A 54 5.23 12.55 -12.44
C ASP A 54 4.38 11.34 -12.86
N GLU A 55 3.97 10.51 -11.91
CA GLU A 55 3.05 9.40 -12.18
C GLU A 55 1.66 9.65 -11.57
N PRO A 56 0.79 10.40 -12.27
CA PRO A 56 -0.52 10.80 -11.74
C PRO A 56 -1.41 9.59 -11.41
N MET A 57 -1.19 8.46 -12.07
CA MET A 57 -1.91 7.21 -11.80
C MET A 57 -1.63 6.65 -10.41
N LEU A 58 -0.38 6.71 -9.93
CA LEU A 58 -0.03 6.23 -8.59
C LEU A 58 -0.63 7.11 -7.50
N VAL A 59 -0.64 8.43 -7.75
CA VAL A 59 -1.28 9.42 -6.89
C VAL A 59 -2.78 9.16 -6.80
N ALA A 60 -3.44 8.88 -7.93
CA ALA A 60 -4.86 8.54 -7.96
C ALA A 60 -5.14 7.24 -7.18
N CYS A 61 -4.30 6.21 -7.30
CA CYS A 61 -4.44 4.98 -6.53
C CYS A 61 -4.33 5.21 -5.02
N ALA A 62 -3.31 5.94 -4.57
CA ALA A 62 -3.15 6.28 -3.16
C ALA A 62 -4.36 7.06 -2.63
N ARG A 63 -4.88 7.99 -3.44
CA ARG A 63 -6.08 8.77 -3.13
C ARG A 63 -7.33 7.88 -2.98
N GLN A 64 -7.55 6.94 -3.89
CA GLN A 64 -8.69 6.02 -3.80
C GLN A 64 -8.63 5.18 -2.51
N ILE A 65 -7.45 4.66 -2.16
CA ILE A 65 -7.29 3.84 -0.95
C ILE A 65 -7.59 4.65 0.31
N ILE A 66 -7.06 5.87 0.44
CA ILE A 66 -7.33 6.71 1.63
C ILE A 66 -8.80 7.17 1.70
N GLU A 67 -9.44 7.40 0.56
CA GLU A 67 -10.88 7.69 0.48
C GLU A 67 -11.69 6.52 1.03
N HIS A 68 -11.35 5.28 0.63
CA HIS A 68 -12.00 4.08 1.15
C HIS A 68 -11.76 3.88 2.66
N ILE A 69 -10.52 4.06 3.13
CA ILE A 69 -10.18 3.97 4.56
C ILE A 69 -10.96 5.02 5.37
N SER A 70 -11.06 6.26 4.87
CA SER A 70 -11.85 7.31 5.53
C SER A 70 -13.34 7.03 5.51
N ASN A 71 -13.87 6.45 4.43
CA ASN A 71 -15.28 6.07 4.35
C ASN A 71 -15.61 4.88 5.25
N ALA A 72 -14.64 3.99 5.50
CA ALA A 72 -14.75 2.92 6.48
C ALA A 72 -14.70 3.41 7.95
N GLY A 73 -14.49 4.72 8.18
CA GLY A 73 -14.51 5.34 9.51
C GLY A 73 -13.13 5.48 10.17
N SER A 74 -12.04 5.29 9.44
CA SER A 74 -10.68 5.51 9.95
C SER A 74 -10.11 6.86 9.50
N PHE A 75 -9.51 7.59 10.44
CA PHE A 75 -8.87 8.88 10.17
C PHE A 75 -7.34 8.79 10.05
N ARG A 76 -6.79 7.57 10.12
CA ARG A 76 -5.35 7.31 10.01
C ARG A 76 -4.83 7.70 8.63
N SER A 77 -3.61 8.22 8.57
CA SER A 77 -2.94 8.45 7.29
C SER A 77 -2.50 7.13 6.65
N LEU A 78 -2.09 7.18 5.38
CA LEU A 78 -1.65 6.05 4.59
C LEU A 78 -0.26 6.32 4.02
N VAL A 79 0.65 5.40 4.21
CA VAL A 79 1.95 5.31 3.52
C VAL A 79 1.85 4.14 2.55
N LEU A 80 1.97 4.42 1.26
CA LEU A 80 1.87 3.44 0.18
C LEU A 80 3.20 3.32 -0.55
N SER A 81 3.75 2.12 -0.66
CA SER A 81 4.97 1.81 -1.39
C SER A 81 4.64 0.92 -2.59
N LEU A 82 4.96 1.36 -3.80
CA LEU A 82 4.65 0.68 -5.06
C LEU A 82 5.94 0.35 -5.83
N GLY A 83 6.32 -0.93 -5.80
CA GLY A 83 7.45 -1.49 -6.55
C GLY A 83 6.97 -2.36 -7.71
N LEU A 84 6.33 -1.77 -8.71
CA LEU A 84 5.71 -2.49 -9.83
C LEU A 84 6.63 -2.50 -11.06
N ARG A 85 6.54 -3.55 -11.88
CA ARG A 85 7.18 -3.58 -13.22
C ARG A 85 6.30 -2.92 -14.28
N ASP A 86 4.99 -3.07 -14.13
CA ASP A 86 3.99 -2.53 -15.04
C ASP A 86 3.05 -1.59 -14.28
N HIS A 87 2.95 -0.35 -14.76
CA HIS A 87 2.05 0.66 -14.18
C HIS A 87 0.72 0.69 -14.94
N SER A 88 0.29 -0.48 -15.39
CA SER A 88 -0.93 -0.63 -16.18
C SER A 88 -2.15 -0.40 -15.28
N LEU A 89 -3.20 0.22 -15.85
CA LEU A 89 -4.47 0.42 -15.15
C LEU A 89 -5.05 -0.86 -14.51
N PRO A 90 -5.07 -2.05 -15.18
CA PRO A 90 -5.61 -3.26 -14.55
C PRO A 90 -4.80 -3.69 -13.33
N THR A 91 -3.48 -3.59 -13.34
CA THR A 91 -2.62 -3.93 -12.19
C THR A 91 -2.87 -2.98 -11.03
N LEU A 92 -2.90 -1.68 -11.30
CA LEU A 92 -3.18 -0.66 -10.29
C LEU A 92 -4.58 -0.82 -9.67
N LYS A 93 -5.61 -1.09 -10.50
CA LYS A 93 -6.96 -1.38 -10.00
C LYS A 93 -7.01 -2.65 -9.16
N GLY A 94 -6.30 -3.70 -9.57
CA GLY A 94 -6.20 -4.94 -8.79
C GLY A 94 -5.58 -4.70 -7.41
N ILE A 95 -4.52 -3.89 -7.34
CA ILE A 95 -3.88 -3.49 -6.08
C ILE A 95 -4.85 -2.68 -5.21
N VAL A 96 -5.52 -1.68 -5.77
CA VAL A 96 -6.48 -0.86 -5.00
C VAL A 96 -7.61 -1.73 -4.44
N SER A 97 -8.16 -2.66 -5.23
CA SER A 97 -9.21 -3.59 -4.77
C SER A 97 -8.70 -4.48 -3.63
N ALA A 98 -7.56 -5.15 -3.85
CA ALA A 98 -6.97 -6.03 -2.85
C ALA A 98 -6.63 -5.29 -1.55
N VAL A 99 -6.02 -4.10 -1.63
CA VAL A 99 -5.68 -3.30 -0.46
C VAL A 99 -6.95 -2.83 0.26
N THR A 100 -7.96 -2.36 -0.46
CA THR A 100 -9.21 -1.88 0.14
C THR A 100 -9.94 -3.00 0.88
N GLU A 101 -10.06 -4.17 0.26
CA GLU A 101 -10.68 -5.36 0.86
C GLU A 101 -9.94 -5.81 2.13
N ASN A 102 -8.61 -5.87 2.09
CA ASN A 102 -7.81 -6.30 3.23
C ASN A 102 -7.74 -5.23 4.34
N CYS A 103 -7.67 -3.93 4.01
CA CYS A 103 -7.69 -2.84 5.00
C CYS A 103 -9.00 -2.81 5.79
N LEU A 104 -10.14 -3.08 5.13
CA LEU A 104 -11.44 -3.22 5.79
C LEU A 104 -11.43 -4.36 6.81
N CYS A 105 -10.88 -5.53 6.47
CA CYS A 105 -10.72 -6.63 7.42
C CYS A 105 -9.83 -6.26 8.62
N VAL A 106 -8.68 -5.61 8.38
CA VAL A 106 -7.75 -5.19 9.45
C VAL A 106 -8.40 -4.17 10.40
N LEU A 107 -9.23 -3.27 9.89
CA LEU A 107 -10.00 -2.30 10.70
C LEU A 107 -11.06 -2.97 11.58
N ILE A 108 -11.70 -4.03 11.09
CA ILE A 108 -12.75 -4.76 11.81
C ILE A 108 -12.15 -5.65 12.92
N GLU A 109 -10.97 -6.27 12.69
CA GLU A 109 -10.40 -7.25 13.63
C GLU A 109 -9.53 -6.64 14.76
N ARG A 110 -9.27 -5.33 14.80
CA ARG A 110 -8.44 -4.65 15.84
C ARG A 110 -7.07 -5.29 16.16
N GLY A 111 -6.56 -6.21 15.34
CA GLY A 111 -5.35 -6.96 15.61
C GLY A 111 -4.64 -7.32 14.32
N ALA A 112 -3.49 -6.69 14.12
CA ALA A 112 -2.55 -6.90 13.02
C ALA A 112 -2.52 -8.34 12.46
N LEU A 113 -2.66 -8.48 11.14
CA LEU A 113 -2.10 -9.64 10.45
C LEU A 113 -0.63 -9.78 10.87
N ARG A 114 -0.29 -10.99 11.32
CA ARG A 114 0.79 -11.28 12.28
C ARG A 114 2.14 -10.66 11.93
N LEU A 115 2.67 -9.91 12.89
CA LEU A 115 4.05 -9.40 13.02
C LEU A 115 5.16 -10.47 12.86
N LYS A 116 4.82 -11.76 12.81
CA LYS A 116 5.78 -12.86 12.65
C LYS A 116 6.32 -12.95 11.23
N ASP A 117 5.54 -12.51 10.24
CA ASP A 117 5.97 -12.49 8.85
C ASP A 117 6.85 -11.27 8.52
N PHE A 118 6.91 -10.26 9.40
CA PHE A 118 7.70 -9.04 9.13
C PHE A 118 9.20 -9.28 9.27
N ARG A 119 9.61 -10.10 10.26
CA ARG A 119 11.02 -10.47 10.41
C ARG A 119 11.44 -11.46 9.33
N GLU A 120 10.58 -12.38 8.91
CA GLU A 120 10.86 -13.27 7.77
C GLU A 120 10.83 -12.56 6.42
N ALA A 121 9.97 -11.56 6.20
CA ALA A 121 9.92 -10.83 4.93
C ALA A 121 11.15 -9.93 4.73
N PHE A 122 11.63 -9.26 5.79
CA PHE A 122 12.87 -8.47 5.73
C PHE A 122 14.13 -9.34 5.82
N SER A 123 14.14 -10.39 6.65
CA SER A 123 15.27 -11.34 6.75
C SER A 123 15.42 -12.19 5.48
N CYS A 124 14.33 -12.62 4.83
CA CYS A 124 14.42 -13.27 3.51
C CYS A 124 15.00 -12.32 2.44
N ALA A 125 14.72 -11.02 2.50
CA ALA A 125 15.27 -10.06 1.55
C ALA A 125 16.75 -9.70 1.83
N ALA A 126 17.20 -9.83 3.10
CA ALA A 126 18.54 -9.45 3.52
C ALA A 126 19.53 -10.63 3.64
N GLU A 127 19.07 -11.84 3.93
CA GLU A 127 19.95 -12.97 4.32
C GLU A 127 19.93 -14.16 3.35
N ASN A 128 19.09 -14.20 2.31
CA ASN A 128 19.17 -15.26 1.31
C ASN A 128 18.65 -14.81 -0.07
N PRO A 129 19.49 -14.78 -1.12
CA PRO A 129 19.01 -14.91 -2.50
C PRO A 129 18.50 -16.35 -2.69
N TRP A 130 17.26 -16.63 -2.26
CA TRP A 130 16.66 -17.96 -2.40
C TRP A 130 16.39 -18.32 -3.87
N PRO A 131 16.32 -19.62 -4.20
CA PRO A 131 17.03 -20.23 -5.29
C PRO A 131 16.15 -20.33 -6.53
N VAL A 132 16.81 -20.33 -7.68
CA VAL A 132 16.23 -20.75 -8.96
C VAL A 132 15.80 -22.22 -8.81
N LYS A 133 14.50 -22.48 -8.59
CA LYS A 133 13.96 -23.83 -8.82
C LYS A 133 13.82 -24.03 -10.32
N SER A 134 14.85 -24.63 -10.90
CA SER A 134 14.80 -25.32 -12.17
C SER A 134 14.04 -26.64 -12.02
N SER A 135 12.93 -26.79 -12.74
CA SER A 135 12.47 -28.01 -13.41
C SER A 135 11.30 -27.68 -14.32
#